data_AF-A0A9P9WZ57-F1
#
_entry.id   AF-A0A9P9WZ57-F1
#
_cell.length_a   1.000
_cell.length_b   1.000
_cell.length_c   1.000
_cell.angle_alpha   90.00
_cell.angle_beta   90.00
_cell.angle_gamma   90.00
#
_symmetry.space_group_name_H-M   'P 1'
#
loop_
_entity.id
_entity.type
_entity.pdbx_description
1 polymer ?
#
loop_
_entity_poly.entity_id
_entity_poly.type
_entity_poly.pdbx_seq_one_letter_code
_entity_poly.pdbx_strand_id
1 'polypeptide(L)'
;MTELSAAPVLSTPAEHTFEDPTPTPPPPSTAERNHVELASVYEIERTAREIKEGGWNRVALQFPDAMLRDASWVAEALTEALGGSETYRVYILADTSYSACCVDEIAAEHADAQIVVHYGRSCLSPTSRLPVIYVFTRHTLDIDQAVEAFTKEFHDKQHKVVVVADVTYQDHVAPLTTKLRSAGYTALLQTEVTHDPTGTIPNRKIVDSSSSDAPPTTDLSEHSLFHISTPPPALLLALQTRMASLHVLSTPSLSTDDPTRTTNALLRRRFARVLTLATAGVVGILVNTLSVSNYLGSIDLLRRRIAEAGKKSYTVVVGKLNAAKLANFAEVDGWVVVGCWESGLVEEDAGFFKPVITPFEMEVALKPESERVWGLEWWGGIEKMDHDAVRQEEELDEDESAPPEYDLRTGKLVASRPMRMPIRSANSESKTGGDNGEESSSSKKPGESALVKRAMGEVATINGVLSPGAEYLRSQRTWQGLGTDYDEESSTVVEEGRSGVARGYTVGEDAGRA
;
A
#
# COMPACT_ATOMS: atom_id res chain seq x y z
N MET A 1 10.62 13.12 39.59
CA MET A 1 9.80 14.15 38.94
C MET A 1 10.72 15.30 38.59
N THR A 2 11.27 15.27 37.38
CA THR A 2 12.08 16.34 36.81
C THR A 2 11.13 17.34 36.15
N GLU A 3 11.19 18.59 36.59
CA GLU A 3 10.38 19.70 36.07
C GLU A 3 10.71 19.92 34.58
N LEU A 4 9.70 19.75 33.72
CA LEU A 4 9.74 20.12 32.31
C LEU A 4 9.47 21.62 32.21
N SER A 5 10.54 22.43 32.19
CA SER A 5 10.47 23.90 32.15
C SER A 5 10.22 24.48 30.75
N ALA A 6 10.05 23.65 29.71
CA ALA A 6 9.75 24.10 28.36
C ALA A 6 8.94 23.06 27.57
N ALA A 7 8.00 23.55 26.74
CA ALA A 7 7.27 22.73 25.79
C ALA A 7 8.24 22.11 24.76
N PRO A 8 8.05 20.85 24.35
CA PRO A 8 8.88 20.25 23.32
C PRO A 8 8.76 21.05 22.03
N VAL A 9 9.90 21.37 21.43
CA VAL A 9 9.98 22.07 20.14
C VAL A 9 9.41 21.14 19.07
N LEU A 10 8.20 21.43 18.59
CA LEU A 10 7.48 20.66 17.55
C LEU A 10 7.88 21.06 16.12
N SER A 11 8.75 22.05 15.96
CA SER A 11 9.30 22.48 14.67
C SER A 11 10.77 22.07 14.58
N THR A 12 11.13 21.31 13.56
CA THR A 12 12.54 21.04 13.23
C THR A 12 13.29 22.37 13.04
N PRO A 13 14.37 22.63 13.79
CA PRO A 13 15.25 23.77 13.53
C PRO A 13 15.72 23.73 12.07
N ALA A 14 15.76 24.89 11.40
CA ALA A 14 16.16 25.00 9.99
C ALA A 14 17.59 24.48 9.71
N GLU A 15 18.39 24.28 10.75
CA GLU A 15 19.75 23.75 10.68
C GLU A 15 19.81 22.22 10.49
N HIS A 16 18.71 21.48 10.74
CA HIS A 16 18.56 20.11 10.29
C HIS A 16 18.00 20.10 8.87
N THR A 17 18.81 20.56 7.92
CA THR A 17 18.59 20.28 6.51
C THR A 17 18.57 18.76 6.38
N PHE A 18 17.44 18.18 5.93
CA PHE A 18 17.22 16.75 5.75
C PHE A 18 18.51 16.03 5.32
N GLU A 19 19.19 15.38 6.25
CA GLU A 19 20.07 14.28 5.87
C GLU A 19 19.13 13.24 5.30
N ASP A 20 19.23 13.01 3.99
CA ASP A 20 18.41 12.03 3.30
C ASP A 20 18.58 10.69 4.02
N PRO A 21 17.53 10.15 4.68
CA PRO A 21 17.61 8.89 5.40
C PRO A 21 17.78 7.71 4.42
N THR A 22 17.73 7.98 3.11
CA THR A 22 18.02 6.99 2.08
C THR A 22 19.50 6.59 2.18
N PRO A 23 19.81 5.34 2.53
CA PRO A 23 21.19 4.88 2.54
C PRO A 23 21.81 5.15 1.17
N THR A 24 23.01 5.73 1.15
CA THR A 24 23.71 6.04 -0.10
C THR A 24 23.81 4.74 -0.90
N PRO A 25 23.21 4.65 -2.10
CA PRO A 25 23.27 3.41 -2.86
C PRO A 25 24.74 3.07 -3.12
N PRO A 26 25.12 1.78 -3.08
CA PRO A 26 26.49 1.38 -3.37
C PRO A 26 26.88 1.95 -4.74
N PRO A 27 28.13 2.43 -4.89
CA PRO A 27 28.58 3.01 -6.15
C PRO A 27 28.31 2.00 -7.27
N PRO A 28 27.72 2.44 -8.40
CA PRO A 28 27.38 1.53 -9.47
C PRO A 28 28.65 0.81 -9.91
N SER A 29 28.59 -0.52 -9.94
CA SER A 29 29.62 -1.34 -10.58
C SER A 29 29.83 -0.81 -12.00
N THR A 30 31.02 -0.27 -12.24
CA THR A 30 31.50 0.35 -13.50
C THR A 30 31.93 -0.67 -14.54
N ALA A 31 31.69 -1.96 -14.31
CA ALA A 31 31.98 -2.98 -15.31
C ALA A 31 31.01 -2.81 -16.49
N GLU A 32 31.55 -2.54 -17.68
CA GLU A 32 30.81 -2.63 -18.94
C GLU A 32 30.15 -4.00 -19.03
N ARG A 33 28.82 -4.02 -19.00
CA ARG A 33 28.04 -5.24 -19.13
C ARG A 33 27.97 -5.62 -20.60
N ASN A 34 28.18 -6.90 -20.90
CA ASN A 34 28.12 -7.40 -22.26
C ASN A 34 26.69 -7.26 -22.81
N HIS A 35 26.52 -6.60 -23.96
CA HIS A 35 25.21 -6.35 -24.59
C HIS A 35 24.39 -7.62 -24.81
N VAL A 36 25.07 -8.74 -25.12
CA VAL A 36 24.40 -10.05 -25.32
C VAL A 36 23.82 -10.58 -24.01
N GLU A 37 24.56 -10.40 -22.92
CA GLU A 37 24.11 -10.82 -21.59
C GLU A 37 22.92 -9.98 -21.13
N LEU A 38 22.99 -8.65 -21.33
CA LEU A 38 21.87 -7.75 -21.05
C LEU A 38 20.61 -8.12 -21.86
N ALA A 39 20.75 -8.40 -23.16
CA ALA A 39 19.63 -8.80 -24.01
C ALA A 39 18.93 -10.06 -23.50
N SER A 40 19.71 -11.01 -22.98
CA SER A 40 19.22 -12.25 -22.38
C SER A 40 18.54 -12.01 -21.03
N VAL A 41 19.17 -11.25 -20.13
CA VAL A 41 18.64 -10.94 -18.78
C VAL A 41 17.31 -10.19 -18.85
N TYR A 42 17.19 -9.25 -19.80
CA TYR A 42 15.98 -8.47 -20.04
C TYR A 42 15.02 -9.10 -21.05
N GLU A 43 15.30 -10.32 -21.51
CA GLU A 43 14.46 -11.10 -22.44
C GLU A 43 13.93 -10.27 -23.63
N ILE A 44 14.80 -9.48 -24.27
CA ILE A 44 14.41 -8.46 -25.28
C ILE A 44 13.66 -9.09 -26.46
N GLU A 45 14.17 -10.20 -27.00
CA GLU A 45 13.56 -10.86 -28.17
C GLU A 45 12.17 -11.43 -27.84
N ARG A 46 12.02 -12.05 -26.67
CA ARG A 46 10.74 -12.57 -26.20
C ARG A 46 9.73 -11.43 -26.02
N THR A 47 10.15 -10.35 -25.36
CA THR A 47 9.32 -9.17 -25.09
C THR A 47 8.86 -8.52 -26.40
N ALA A 48 9.78 -8.34 -27.36
CA ALA A 48 9.44 -7.78 -28.67
C ALA A 48 8.45 -8.66 -29.45
N ARG A 49 8.58 -9.98 -29.37
CA ARG A 49 7.66 -10.92 -30.00
C ARG A 49 6.26 -10.82 -29.39
N GLU A 50 6.16 -10.86 -28.06
CA GLU A 50 4.87 -10.72 -27.35
C GLU A 50 4.20 -9.37 -27.67
N ILE A 51 4.99 -8.29 -27.74
CA ILE A 51 4.47 -6.96 -28.10
C ILE A 51 3.87 -6.94 -29.51
N LYS A 52 4.57 -7.54 -30.49
CA LYS A 52 4.11 -7.64 -31.87
C LYS A 52 2.86 -8.52 -32.00
N GLU A 53 2.83 -9.64 -31.29
CA GLU A 53 1.70 -10.58 -31.27
C GLU A 53 0.43 -9.91 -30.69
N GLY A 54 0.59 -9.09 -29.64
CA GLY A 54 -0.52 -8.33 -29.05
C GLY A 54 -0.91 -7.05 -29.80
N GLY A 55 -0.11 -6.63 -30.79
CA GLY A 55 -0.40 -5.43 -31.59
C GLY A 55 -0.30 -4.11 -30.83
N TRP A 56 0.48 -4.06 -29.74
CA TRP A 56 0.64 -2.85 -28.93
C TRP A 56 1.75 -1.96 -29.49
N ASN A 57 1.46 -0.67 -29.68
CA ASN A 57 2.39 0.31 -30.24
C ASN A 57 2.93 1.30 -29.21
N ARG A 58 2.28 1.46 -28.06
CA ARG A 58 2.73 2.31 -26.95
C ARG A 58 3.01 1.44 -25.74
N VAL A 59 4.28 1.35 -25.37
CA VAL A 59 4.79 0.40 -24.37
C VAL A 59 5.44 1.19 -23.24
N ALA A 60 5.03 0.92 -22.00
CA ALA A 60 5.69 1.46 -20.80
C ALA A 60 6.64 0.42 -20.22
N LEU A 61 7.85 0.83 -19.87
CA LEU A 61 8.87 0.00 -19.22
C LEU A 61 8.99 0.43 -17.76
N GLN A 62 8.81 -0.52 -16.85
CA GLN A 62 8.93 -0.30 -15.42
C GLN A 62 10.12 -1.08 -14.87
N PHE A 63 11.05 -0.38 -14.22
CA PHE A 63 12.24 -0.97 -13.62
C PHE A 63 12.26 -0.74 -12.11
N PRO A 64 12.82 -1.66 -11.32
CA PRO A 64 13.21 -1.37 -9.95
C PRO A 64 14.46 -0.47 -9.94
N ASP A 65 14.66 0.28 -8.85
CA ASP A 65 15.74 1.27 -8.72
C ASP A 65 17.13 0.74 -9.11
N ALA A 66 17.43 -0.50 -8.71
CA ALA A 66 18.73 -1.14 -8.98
C ALA A 66 19.00 -1.41 -10.48
N MET A 67 17.95 -1.39 -11.31
CA MET A 67 17.98 -1.71 -12.75
C MET A 67 17.73 -0.48 -13.63
N LEU A 68 17.34 0.66 -13.05
CA LEU A 68 17.12 1.91 -13.79
C LEU A 68 18.34 2.36 -14.61
N ARG A 69 19.54 1.99 -14.16
CA ARG A 69 20.80 2.28 -14.87
C ARG A 69 20.87 1.66 -16.27
N ASP A 70 20.16 0.55 -16.51
CA ASP A 70 20.14 -0.13 -17.81
C ASP A 70 18.92 0.30 -18.66
N ALA A 71 18.03 1.14 -18.12
CA ALA A 71 16.73 1.41 -18.73
C ALA A 71 16.82 2.05 -20.11
N SER A 72 17.75 2.98 -20.32
CA SER A 72 17.98 3.62 -21.63
C SER A 72 18.40 2.58 -22.68
N TRP A 73 19.33 1.70 -22.32
CA TRP A 73 19.82 0.65 -23.21
C TRP A 73 18.71 -0.34 -23.55
N VAL A 74 17.93 -0.78 -22.56
CA VAL A 74 16.79 -1.69 -22.77
C VAL A 74 15.74 -1.06 -23.70
N ALA A 75 15.43 0.23 -23.53
CA ALA A 75 14.49 0.93 -24.40
C ALA A 75 14.97 1.00 -25.85
N GLU A 76 16.26 1.29 -26.08
CA GLU A 76 16.85 1.31 -27.42
C GLU A 76 16.86 -0.09 -28.05
N ALA A 77 17.34 -1.11 -27.33
CA ALA A 77 17.41 -2.49 -27.81
C ALA A 77 16.02 -3.05 -28.13
N LEU A 78 15.02 -2.75 -27.30
CA LEU A 78 13.64 -3.17 -27.55
C LEU A 78 13.05 -2.44 -28.76
N THR A 79 13.31 -1.14 -28.91
CA THR A 79 12.84 -0.36 -30.07
C THR A 79 13.43 -0.90 -31.38
N GLU A 80 14.71 -1.27 -31.37
CA GLU A 80 15.36 -1.91 -32.52
C GLU A 80 14.70 -3.26 -32.83
N ALA A 81 14.52 -4.13 -31.83
CA ALA A 81 13.88 -5.43 -31.98
C ALA A 81 12.42 -5.32 -32.48
N LEU A 82 11.72 -4.23 -32.15
CA LEU A 82 10.36 -3.95 -32.63
C LEU A 82 10.30 -3.50 -34.10
N GLY A 83 11.43 -3.09 -34.69
CA GLY A 83 11.52 -2.61 -36.07
C GLY A 83 11.56 -1.08 -36.18
N GLY A 84 11.95 -0.38 -35.12
CA GLY A 84 12.18 1.07 -35.10
C GLY A 84 11.09 1.90 -34.43
N SER A 85 11.39 3.19 -34.20
CA SER A 85 10.55 4.12 -33.44
C SER A 85 9.41 4.78 -34.24
N GLU A 86 9.31 4.52 -35.55
CA GLU A 86 8.23 5.09 -36.37
C GLU A 86 6.87 4.50 -36.00
N THR A 87 6.83 3.19 -35.72
CA THR A 87 5.61 2.47 -35.36
C THR A 87 5.43 2.33 -33.85
N TYR A 88 6.53 2.14 -33.11
CA TYR A 88 6.48 1.84 -31.68
C TYR A 88 7.04 2.99 -30.84
N ARG A 89 6.31 3.37 -29.80
CA ARG A 89 6.75 4.34 -28.79
C ARG A 89 6.99 3.61 -27.48
N VAL A 90 8.23 3.65 -27.01
CA VAL A 90 8.66 3.04 -25.76
C VAL A 90 8.91 4.14 -24.74
N TYR A 91 8.28 4.04 -23.59
CA TYR A 91 8.38 4.98 -22.48
C TYR A 91 9.04 4.31 -21.29
N ILE A 92 9.95 5.01 -20.60
CA ILE A 92 10.52 4.54 -19.34
C ILE A 92 9.77 5.22 -18.20
N LEU A 93 9.19 4.43 -17.30
CA LEU A 93 8.60 4.95 -16.08
C LEU A 93 9.73 5.29 -15.10
N ALA A 94 9.83 6.59 -14.78
CA ALA A 94 10.93 7.13 -13.98
C ALA A 94 10.77 6.91 -12.46
N ASP A 95 9.57 6.54 -12.01
CA ASP A 95 9.26 6.34 -10.61
C ASP A 95 8.36 5.12 -10.43
N THR A 96 8.41 4.52 -9.24
CA THR A 96 7.45 3.51 -8.80
C THR A 96 6.60 4.12 -7.70
N SER A 97 5.31 4.34 -7.97
CA SER A 97 4.43 5.09 -7.06
C SER A 97 4.30 4.49 -5.65
N TYR A 98 4.58 3.19 -5.51
CA TYR A 98 4.37 2.45 -4.26
C TYR A 98 5.53 1.53 -3.87
N SER A 99 5.79 0.49 -4.67
CA SER A 99 6.78 -0.55 -4.39
C SER A 99 7.27 -1.15 -5.70
N ALA A 100 8.55 -1.54 -5.73
CA ALA A 100 9.18 -2.15 -6.89
C ALA A 100 8.49 -3.44 -7.37
N CYS A 101 7.80 -4.15 -6.47
CA CYS A 101 7.11 -5.40 -6.81
C CYS A 101 5.75 -5.19 -7.50
N CYS A 102 5.18 -3.98 -7.45
CA CYS A 102 3.86 -3.68 -7.99
C CYS A 102 3.96 -3.06 -9.38
N VAL A 103 2.98 -3.36 -10.24
CA VAL A 103 2.85 -2.68 -11.54
C VAL A 103 2.27 -1.28 -11.33
N ASP A 104 2.84 -0.27 -11.98
CA ASP A 104 2.35 1.09 -11.94
C ASP A 104 1.47 1.41 -13.16
N GLU A 105 0.19 1.05 -13.06
CA GLU A 105 -0.79 1.28 -14.15
C GLU A 105 -1.04 2.79 -14.36
N ILE A 106 -1.00 3.59 -13.29
CA ILE A 106 -1.33 5.01 -13.35
C ILE A 106 -0.25 5.80 -14.09
N ALA A 107 1.02 5.54 -13.78
CA ALA A 107 2.12 6.18 -14.50
C ALA A 107 2.15 5.76 -15.98
N ALA A 108 1.82 4.50 -16.29
CA ALA A 108 1.69 4.02 -17.66
C ALA A 108 0.53 4.69 -18.42
N GLU A 109 -0.61 4.89 -17.77
CA GLU A 109 -1.77 5.59 -18.36
C GLU A 109 -1.49 7.06 -18.68
N HIS A 110 -0.69 7.75 -17.86
CA HIS A 110 -0.25 9.11 -18.18
C HIS A 110 0.58 9.20 -19.47
N ALA A 111 1.22 8.10 -19.89
CA ALA A 111 1.91 7.99 -21.17
C ALA A 111 1.02 7.41 -22.29
N ASP A 112 -0.27 7.18 -22.04
CA ASP A 112 -1.22 6.50 -22.94
C ASP A 112 -0.68 5.13 -23.40
N ALA A 113 0.06 4.45 -22.51
CA ALA A 113 0.61 3.13 -22.80
C ALA A 113 -0.50 2.08 -22.87
N GLN A 114 -0.37 1.16 -23.81
CA GLN A 114 -1.31 0.05 -24.01
C GLN A 114 -0.89 -1.21 -23.26
N ILE A 115 0.38 -1.28 -22.84
CA ILE A 115 0.96 -2.40 -22.12
C ILE A 115 2.12 -1.93 -21.24
N VAL A 116 2.31 -2.61 -20.11
CA VAL A 116 3.46 -2.41 -19.23
C VAL A 116 4.39 -3.63 -19.30
N VAL A 117 5.68 -3.40 -19.48
CA VAL A 117 6.72 -4.41 -19.26
C VAL A 117 7.30 -4.17 -17.87
N HIS A 118 7.04 -5.10 -16.95
CA HIS A 118 7.53 -5.03 -15.57
C HIS A 118 8.76 -5.90 -15.41
N TYR A 119 9.89 -5.27 -15.08
CA TYR A 119 11.17 -5.95 -14.89
C TYR A 119 11.44 -6.26 -13.41
N GLY A 120 12.09 -7.40 -13.16
CA GLY A 120 12.55 -7.81 -11.83
C GLY A 120 11.50 -8.55 -11.01
N ARG A 121 11.68 -8.56 -9.68
CA ARG A 121 10.78 -9.24 -8.73
C ARG A 121 9.40 -8.59 -8.77
N SER A 122 8.35 -9.40 -8.89
CA SER A 122 6.94 -8.97 -8.88
C SER A 122 6.14 -9.68 -7.79
N CYS A 123 5.20 -8.96 -7.19
CA CYS A 123 4.19 -9.51 -6.26
C CYS A 123 3.07 -10.25 -6.98
N LEU A 124 3.02 -10.16 -8.32
CA LEU A 124 2.00 -10.77 -9.19
C LEU A 124 0.56 -10.44 -8.77
N SER A 125 0.36 -9.29 -8.12
CA SER A 125 -0.98 -8.80 -7.82
C SER A 125 -1.74 -8.56 -9.13
N PRO A 126 -3.02 -8.95 -9.21
CA PRO A 126 -3.81 -8.78 -10.43
C PRO A 126 -3.96 -7.29 -10.76
N THR A 127 -3.60 -6.95 -12.00
CA THR A 127 -3.81 -5.61 -12.57
C THR A 127 -5.24 -5.46 -13.08
N SER A 128 -5.69 -4.21 -13.25
CA SER A 128 -7.10 -3.89 -13.50
C SER A 128 -7.36 -3.19 -14.83
N ARG A 129 -6.38 -2.46 -15.35
CA ARG A 129 -6.52 -1.52 -16.47
C ARG A 129 -5.68 -1.93 -17.68
N LEU A 130 -4.45 -2.38 -17.43
CA LEU A 130 -3.48 -2.66 -18.49
C LEU A 130 -2.97 -4.12 -18.44
N PRO A 131 -2.74 -4.73 -19.62
CA PRO A 131 -1.98 -5.97 -19.71
C PRO A 131 -0.53 -5.73 -19.29
N VAL A 132 0.11 -6.79 -18.81
CA VAL A 132 1.49 -6.72 -18.31
C VAL A 132 2.31 -7.89 -18.83
N ILE A 133 3.51 -7.60 -19.32
CA ILE A 133 4.55 -8.60 -19.58
C ILE A 133 5.51 -8.57 -18.40
N TYR A 134 5.65 -9.70 -17.71
CA TYR A 134 6.61 -9.84 -16.62
C TYR A 134 7.92 -10.42 -17.11
N VAL A 135 9.02 -9.76 -16.77
CA VAL A 135 10.40 -10.20 -17.02
C VAL A 135 11.14 -10.26 -15.69
N PHE A 136 11.17 -11.45 -15.06
CA PHE A 136 11.65 -11.59 -13.68
C PHE A 136 13.17 -11.47 -13.50
N THR A 137 13.94 -11.35 -14.58
CA THR A 137 15.42 -11.25 -14.56
C THR A 137 16.07 -12.33 -13.70
N ARG A 138 16.12 -13.55 -14.26
CA ARG A 138 16.51 -14.79 -13.58
C ARG A 138 17.86 -14.67 -12.89
N HIS A 139 17.93 -15.07 -11.62
CA HIS A 139 19.19 -15.17 -10.89
C HIS A 139 19.81 -16.55 -11.03
N THR A 140 21.13 -16.65 -10.91
CA THR A 140 21.85 -17.92 -10.91
C THR A 140 21.85 -18.54 -9.51
N LEU A 141 21.71 -19.87 -9.45
CA LEU A 141 21.76 -20.65 -8.22
C LEU A 141 22.68 -21.86 -8.42
N ASP A 142 23.62 -22.07 -7.50
CA ASP A 142 24.38 -23.32 -7.46
C ASP A 142 23.49 -24.43 -6.88
N ILE A 143 23.00 -25.28 -7.78
CA ILE A 143 22.07 -26.36 -7.42
C ILE A 143 22.75 -27.40 -6.51
N ASP A 144 24.04 -27.68 -6.69
CA ASP A 144 24.72 -28.71 -5.91
C ASP A 144 24.91 -28.26 -4.46
N GLN A 145 25.29 -27.00 -4.25
CA GLN A 145 25.34 -26.41 -2.90
C GLN A 145 23.94 -26.29 -2.27
N ALA A 146 22.92 -25.95 -3.06
CA ALA A 146 21.54 -25.91 -2.57
C ALA A 146 21.03 -27.31 -2.14
N VAL A 147 21.41 -28.38 -2.86
CA VAL A 147 21.13 -29.77 -2.47
C VAL A 147 21.85 -30.14 -1.19
N GLU A 148 23.11 -29.74 -1.02
CA GLU A 148 23.87 -29.99 0.21
C GLU A 148 23.21 -29.30 1.41
N ALA A 149 22.86 -28.02 1.26
CA ALA A 149 22.16 -27.24 2.28
C ALA A 149 20.81 -27.87 2.65
N PHE A 150 20.02 -28.31 1.66
CA PHE A 150 18.77 -29.02 1.88
C PHE A 150 18.96 -30.33 2.64
N THR A 151 19.96 -31.13 2.25
CA THR A 151 20.22 -32.45 2.84
C THR A 151 20.70 -32.33 4.29
N LYS A 152 21.44 -31.27 4.60
CA LYS A 152 21.86 -30.93 5.96
C LYS A 152 20.70 -30.50 6.84
N GLU A 153 19.69 -29.85 6.28
CA GLU A 153 18.49 -29.44 7.02
C GLU A 153 17.56 -30.64 7.25
N PHE A 154 17.20 -31.34 6.17
CA PHE A 154 16.23 -32.44 6.18
C PHE A 154 16.92 -33.80 6.11
N HIS A 155 17.33 -34.32 7.26
CA HIS A 155 17.99 -35.63 7.36
C HIS A 155 17.06 -36.81 7.03
N ASP A 156 15.76 -36.66 7.31
CA ASP A 156 14.74 -37.66 7.01
C ASP A 156 14.23 -37.50 5.56
N LYS A 157 14.42 -38.56 4.77
CA LYS A 157 14.03 -38.60 3.35
C LYS A 157 12.53 -38.78 3.12
N GLN A 158 11.79 -39.18 4.16
CA GLN A 158 10.33 -39.31 4.12
C GLN A 158 9.62 -38.05 4.62
N HIS A 159 10.37 -37.04 5.09
CA HIS A 159 9.80 -35.79 5.54
C HIS A 159 9.08 -35.07 4.40
N LYS A 160 7.86 -34.59 4.67
CA LYS A 160 7.01 -33.94 3.68
C LYS A 160 7.48 -32.49 3.48
N VAL A 161 8.07 -32.19 2.34
CA VAL A 161 8.61 -30.85 2.05
C VAL A 161 8.04 -30.27 0.77
N VAL A 162 7.63 -29.00 0.83
CA VAL A 162 7.26 -28.21 -0.35
C VAL A 162 8.40 -27.26 -0.71
N VAL A 163 8.91 -27.38 -1.92
CA VAL A 163 9.96 -26.51 -2.46
C VAL A 163 9.31 -25.34 -3.18
N VAL A 164 9.59 -24.13 -2.69
CA VAL A 164 9.14 -22.85 -3.24
C VAL A 164 10.35 -21.97 -3.47
N ALA A 165 10.27 -21.09 -4.45
CA ALA A 165 11.28 -20.08 -4.67
C ALA A 165 10.65 -18.71 -4.85
N ASP A 166 11.48 -17.71 -4.59
CA ASP A 166 11.23 -16.38 -5.14
C ASP A 166 11.00 -16.43 -6.65
N VAL A 167 10.19 -15.52 -7.19
CA VAL A 167 9.90 -15.47 -8.64
C VAL A 167 11.18 -15.39 -9.49
N THR A 168 12.23 -14.75 -8.98
CA THR A 168 13.53 -14.61 -9.63
C THR A 168 14.36 -15.91 -9.68
N TYR A 169 14.03 -16.89 -8.83
CA TYR A 169 14.71 -18.19 -8.71
C TYR A 169 13.82 -19.37 -9.11
N GLN A 170 12.59 -19.12 -9.60
CA GLN A 170 11.59 -20.14 -9.89
C GLN A 170 12.10 -21.26 -10.82
N ASP A 171 12.91 -20.92 -11.83
CA ASP A 171 13.44 -21.87 -12.80
C ASP A 171 14.33 -22.95 -12.17
N HIS A 172 14.86 -22.70 -10.97
CA HIS A 172 15.73 -23.64 -10.25
C HIS A 172 14.96 -24.66 -9.41
N VAL A 173 13.65 -24.46 -9.20
CA VAL A 173 12.82 -25.37 -8.38
C VAL A 173 12.79 -26.77 -8.99
N ALA A 174 12.49 -26.90 -10.28
CA ALA A 174 12.39 -28.20 -10.95
C ALA A 174 13.73 -28.96 -11.08
N PRO A 175 14.86 -28.31 -11.45
CA PRO A 175 16.18 -28.94 -11.39
C PRO A 175 16.58 -29.40 -9.99
N LEU A 176 16.31 -28.57 -8.97
CA LEU A 176 16.63 -28.90 -7.56
C LEU A 176 15.83 -30.11 -7.07
N THR A 177 14.51 -30.10 -7.28
CA THR A 177 13.63 -31.20 -6.86
C THR A 177 13.98 -32.50 -7.57
N THR A 178 14.37 -32.45 -8.85
CA THR A 178 14.84 -33.62 -9.60
C THR A 178 16.09 -34.23 -8.99
N LYS A 179 17.09 -33.40 -8.64
CA LYS A 179 18.30 -33.88 -7.95
C LYS A 179 17.97 -34.43 -6.56
N LEU A 180 17.10 -33.78 -5.79
CA LEU A 180 16.69 -34.28 -4.48
C LEU A 180 15.95 -35.61 -4.55
N ARG A 181 15.06 -35.80 -5.54
CA ARG A 181 14.42 -37.11 -5.79
C ARG A 181 15.46 -38.19 -6.10
N SER A 182 16.49 -37.87 -6.89
CA SER A 182 17.60 -38.81 -7.17
C SER A 182 18.43 -39.15 -5.93
N ALA A 183 18.51 -38.25 -4.95
CA ALA A 183 19.14 -38.48 -3.64
C ALA A 183 18.27 -39.33 -2.68
N GLY A 184 17.02 -39.62 -3.06
CA GLY A 184 16.12 -40.53 -2.35
C GLY A 184 14.99 -39.87 -1.57
N TYR A 185 14.75 -38.57 -1.75
CA TYR A 185 13.58 -37.89 -1.15
C TYR A 185 12.30 -38.23 -1.92
N THR A 186 11.33 -38.83 -1.24
CA THR A 186 10.09 -39.34 -1.87
C THR A 186 8.91 -38.38 -1.72
N ALA A 187 8.79 -37.72 -0.56
CA ALA A 187 7.68 -36.85 -0.19
C ALA A 187 7.94 -35.36 -0.51
N LEU A 188 8.41 -35.08 -1.74
CA LEU A 188 8.65 -33.72 -2.22
C LEU A 188 7.51 -33.22 -3.09
N LEU A 189 7.07 -31.99 -2.83
CA LEU A 189 6.19 -31.22 -3.69
C LEU A 189 6.97 -30.04 -4.27
N GLN A 190 6.78 -29.78 -5.55
CA GLN A 190 7.35 -28.62 -6.22
C GLN A 190 6.25 -27.63 -6.59
N THR A 191 6.62 -26.39 -6.85
CA THR A 191 5.67 -25.33 -7.19
C THR A 191 6.01 -24.69 -8.53
N GLU A 192 4.99 -24.16 -9.18
CA GLU A 192 5.08 -23.34 -10.39
C GLU A 192 4.38 -21.98 -10.17
N VAL A 193 4.86 -20.94 -10.85
CA VAL A 193 4.27 -19.60 -10.76
C VAL A 193 2.89 -19.58 -11.40
N THR A 194 1.93 -18.98 -10.71
CA THR A 194 0.57 -18.69 -11.20
C THR A 194 0.15 -17.31 -10.74
N HIS A 195 -0.90 -16.74 -11.33
CA HIS A 195 -1.43 -15.42 -10.98
C HIS A 195 -2.68 -15.55 -10.08
N ASP A 196 -2.53 -16.26 -8.96
CA ASP A 196 -3.56 -16.40 -7.95
C ASP A 196 -2.97 -16.07 -6.56
N PRO A 197 -3.14 -14.83 -6.08
CA PRO A 197 -2.61 -14.43 -4.78
C PRO A 197 -3.34 -15.16 -3.63
N THR A 198 -4.58 -15.60 -3.83
CA THR A 198 -5.42 -16.20 -2.78
C THR A 198 -5.19 -17.69 -2.57
N GLY A 199 -4.46 -18.33 -3.48
CA GLY A 199 -4.11 -19.74 -3.44
C GLY A 199 -3.41 -20.16 -2.14
N THR A 200 -3.35 -21.48 -1.91
CA THR A 200 -2.78 -22.06 -0.68
C THR A 200 -1.36 -21.54 -0.41
N ILE A 201 -0.54 -21.49 -1.46
CA ILE A 201 0.71 -20.75 -1.48
C ILE A 201 0.48 -19.57 -2.45
N PRO A 202 0.65 -18.31 -2.03
CA PRO A 202 0.34 -17.16 -2.86
C PRO A 202 1.09 -17.20 -4.20
N ASN A 203 0.35 -17.05 -5.29
CA ASN A 203 0.88 -17.06 -6.66
C ASN A 203 1.68 -18.31 -7.03
N ARG A 204 1.37 -19.45 -6.40
CA ARG A 204 2.04 -20.72 -6.64
C ARG A 204 1.02 -21.86 -6.74
N LYS A 205 1.17 -22.65 -7.78
CA LYS A 205 0.46 -23.93 -7.94
C LYS A 205 1.40 -25.06 -7.57
N ILE A 206 0.92 -25.98 -6.75
CA ILE A 206 1.65 -27.22 -6.44
C ILE A 206 1.53 -28.14 -7.65
N VAL A 207 2.68 -28.62 -8.12
CA VAL A 207 2.77 -29.58 -9.22
C VAL A 207 3.36 -30.86 -8.67
N ASP A 208 2.59 -31.93 -8.73
CA ASP A 208 3.11 -33.27 -8.47
C ASP A 208 3.57 -33.88 -9.79
N SER A 209 4.86 -34.15 -9.91
CA SER A 209 5.44 -34.83 -11.07
C SER A 209 4.91 -36.25 -11.29
N SER A 210 4.19 -36.83 -10.32
CA SER A 210 3.70 -38.21 -10.36
C SER A 210 2.22 -38.39 -10.69
N SER A 211 1.43 -37.31 -10.78
CA SER A 211 0.00 -37.40 -11.12
C SER A 211 -0.44 -36.22 -12.02
N SER A 212 -0.93 -36.55 -13.21
CA SER A 212 -1.38 -35.61 -14.25
C SER A 212 -2.79 -35.05 -14.03
N ASP A 213 -3.47 -35.40 -12.94
CA ASP A 213 -4.84 -34.99 -12.66
C ASP A 213 -4.92 -34.26 -11.32
N ALA A 214 -5.39 -33.01 -11.38
CA ALA A 214 -5.83 -32.09 -10.32
C ALA A 214 -4.97 -32.03 -9.03
N PRO A 215 -4.50 -30.84 -8.59
CA PRO A 215 -3.87 -30.74 -7.28
C PRO A 215 -4.92 -31.20 -6.24
N PRO A 216 -4.61 -32.21 -5.41
CA PRO A 216 -5.46 -32.46 -4.27
C PRO A 216 -5.49 -31.17 -3.46
N THR A 217 -6.61 -30.89 -2.82
CA THR A 217 -6.64 -30.02 -1.65
C THR A 217 -5.79 -30.69 -0.56
N THR A 218 -4.47 -30.72 -0.76
CA THR A 218 -3.52 -31.32 0.14
C THR A 218 -3.38 -30.37 1.30
N ASP A 219 -3.75 -30.85 2.49
CA ASP A 219 -3.53 -30.11 3.70
C ASP A 219 -2.02 -29.89 3.89
N LEU A 220 -1.61 -28.63 3.80
CA LEU A 220 -0.21 -28.23 3.93
C LEU A 220 0.21 -28.07 5.39
N SER A 221 -0.71 -28.20 6.34
CA SER A 221 -0.43 -28.04 7.77
C SER A 221 0.62 -29.03 8.30
N GLU A 222 0.77 -30.19 7.67
CA GLU A 222 1.78 -31.22 7.99
C GLU A 222 3.09 -31.07 7.22
N HIS A 223 3.17 -30.16 6.25
CA HIS A 223 4.32 -30.01 5.37
C HIS A 223 5.26 -28.91 5.86
N SER A 224 6.56 -29.15 5.74
CA SER A 224 7.57 -28.10 5.92
C SER A 224 7.80 -27.37 4.59
N LEU A 225 7.99 -26.06 4.65
CA LEU A 225 8.37 -25.25 3.49
C LEU A 225 9.90 -25.17 3.39
N PHE A 226 10.43 -25.36 2.20
CA PHE A 226 11.79 -24.94 1.85
C PHE A 226 11.73 -23.84 0.80
N HIS A 227 12.03 -22.60 1.21
CA HIS A 227 11.97 -21.42 0.35
C HIS A 227 13.36 -21.01 -0.15
N ILE A 228 13.54 -20.89 -1.46
CA ILE A 228 14.77 -20.40 -2.10
C ILE A 228 14.74 -18.87 -2.14
N SER A 229 15.78 -18.25 -1.59
CA SER A 229 15.90 -16.81 -1.32
C SER A 229 15.02 -16.35 -0.16
N THR A 230 15.33 -15.20 0.43
CA THR A 230 14.59 -14.66 1.58
C THR A 230 13.27 -14.05 1.15
N PRO A 231 12.11 -14.61 1.56
CA PRO A 231 10.81 -14.04 1.23
C PRO A 231 10.50 -12.77 2.05
N PRO A 232 9.62 -11.88 1.56
CA PRO A 232 9.15 -10.74 2.32
C PRO A 232 8.35 -11.16 3.56
N PRO A 233 8.31 -10.34 4.62
CA PRO A 233 7.63 -10.72 5.86
C PRO A 233 6.14 -11.03 5.68
N ALA A 234 5.43 -10.35 4.76
CA ALA A 234 4.03 -10.67 4.48
C ALA A 234 3.85 -12.11 3.98
N LEU A 235 4.71 -12.56 3.07
CA LEU A 235 4.68 -13.94 2.58
C LEU A 235 5.01 -14.93 3.71
N LEU A 236 6.00 -14.61 4.56
CA LEU A 236 6.31 -15.44 5.74
C LEU A 236 5.11 -15.59 6.68
N LEU A 237 4.43 -14.48 7.01
CA LEU A 237 3.25 -14.52 7.87
C LEU A 237 2.13 -15.35 7.27
N ALA A 238 1.86 -15.21 5.97
CA ALA A 238 0.85 -16.03 5.28
C ALA A 238 1.22 -17.52 5.31
N LEU A 239 2.47 -17.88 5.02
CA LEU A 239 2.92 -19.27 4.99
C LEU A 239 3.01 -19.90 6.37
N GLN A 240 3.41 -19.15 7.40
CA GLN A 240 3.46 -19.61 8.78
C GLN A 240 2.09 -20.08 9.30
N THR A 241 1.01 -19.49 8.79
CA THR A 241 -0.35 -19.88 9.17
C THR A 241 -0.86 -21.14 8.46
N ARG A 242 -0.18 -21.59 7.40
CA ARG A 242 -0.62 -22.69 6.52
C ARG A 242 0.31 -23.90 6.54
N MET A 243 1.51 -23.79 7.10
CA MET A 243 2.55 -24.82 7.06
C MET A 243 3.10 -25.17 8.44
N ALA A 244 3.67 -26.36 8.58
CA ALA A 244 4.20 -26.87 9.86
C ALA A 244 5.42 -26.07 10.34
N SER A 245 6.38 -25.86 9.43
CA SER A 245 7.62 -25.13 9.67
C SER A 245 8.11 -24.46 8.39
N LEU A 246 8.91 -23.41 8.56
CA LEU A 246 9.50 -22.64 7.47
C LEU A 246 11.02 -22.80 7.49
N HIS A 247 11.62 -23.09 6.35
CA HIS A 247 13.07 -23.13 6.18
C HIS A 247 13.43 -22.28 4.95
N VAL A 248 14.34 -21.35 5.12
CA VAL A 248 14.72 -20.37 4.09
C VAL A 248 16.19 -20.56 3.73
N LEU A 249 16.46 -20.75 2.45
CA LEU A 249 17.80 -20.75 1.89
C LEU A 249 18.18 -19.31 1.51
N SER A 250 19.05 -18.70 2.30
CA SER A 250 19.55 -17.34 2.03
C SER A 250 20.42 -17.33 0.78
N THR A 251 20.19 -16.39 -0.12
CA THR A 251 20.98 -16.20 -1.35
C THR A 251 21.73 -14.87 -1.28
N PRO A 252 23.01 -14.79 -1.67
CA PRO A 252 23.81 -15.82 -2.33
C PRO A 252 24.62 -16.72 -1.37
N SER A 253 24.48 -16.57 -0.04
CA SER A 253 25.30 -17.28 0.95
C SER A 253 25.02 -18.80 1.06
N LEU A 254 23.86 -19.25 0.55
CA LEU A 254 23.38 -20.63 0.58
C LEU A 254 23.35 -21.25 1.99
N SER A 255 23.08 -20.40 2.99
CA SER A 255 22.84 -20.82 4.37
C SER A 255 21.36 -21.01 4.64
N THR A 256 20.98 -22.10 5.30
CA THR A 256 19.62 -22.33 5.78
C THR A 256 19.37 -21.63 7.10
N ASP A 257 18.19 -21.03 7.24
CA ASP A 257 17.66 -20.47 8.48
C ASP A 257 16.20 -20.91 8.67
N ASP A 258 15.77 -21.01 9.93
CA ASP A 258 14.40 -21.33 10.31
C ASP A 258 13.73 -20.08 10.93
N PRO A 259 12.99 -19.29 10.13
CA PRO A 259 12.29 -18.12 10.62
C PRO A 259 10.99 -18.45 11.35
N THR A 260 10.64 -19.71 11.61
CA THR A 260 9.36 -20.08 12.24
C THR A 260 9.16 -19.36 13.56
N ARG A 261 10.19 -19.30 14.41
CA ARG A 261 10.10 -18.64 15.72
C ARG A 261 10.00 -17.12 15.61
N THR A 262 10.77 -16.51 14.72
CA THR A 262 10.76 -15.05 14.51
C THR A 262 9.46 -14.59 13.88
N THR A 263 8.93 -15.35 12.91
CA THR A 263 7.64 -15.10 12.26
C THR A 263 6.47 -15.24 13.24
N ASN A 264 6.49 -16.25 14.12
CA ASN A 264 5.50 -16.37 15.20
C ASN A 264 5.58 -15.19 16.20
N ALA A 265 6.77 -14.69 16.49
CA ALA A 265 6.91 -13.49 17.32
C ALA A 265 6.31 -12.27 16.60
N LEU A 266 6.54 -12.11 15.30
CA LEU A 266 5.96 -11.04 14.49
C LEU A 266 4.42 -11.11 14.48
N LEU A 267 3.81 -12.28 14.26
CA LEU A 267 2.34 -12.48 14.35
C LEU A 267 1.77 -12.00 15.69
N ARG A 268 2.42 -12.33 16.82
CA ARG A 268 1.97 -11.88 18.14
C ARG A 268 2.03 -10.37 18.28
N ARG A 269 3.06 -9.72 17.75
CA ARG A 269 3.17 -8.26 17.78
C ARG A 269 2.15 -7.60 16.85
N ARG A 270 1.85 -8.19 15.69
CA ARG A 270 0.73 -7.77 14.82
C ARG A 270 -0.60 -7.84 15.57
N PHE A 271 -0.85 -8.92 16.31
CA PHE A 271 -2.07 -9.02 17.12
C PHE A 271 -2.15 -7.94 18.20
N ALA A 272 -1.03 -7.57 18.83
CA ALA A 272 -1.01 -6.46 19.77
C ALA A 272 -1.45 -5.13 19.10
N ARG A 273 -1.08 -4.88 17.84
CA ARG A 273 -1.55 -3.70 17.08
C ARG A 273 -3.05 -3.75 16.79
N VAL A 274 -3.57 -4.92 16.47
CA VAL A 274 -5.01 -5.15 16.29
C VAL A 274 -5.78 -4.80 17.57
N LEU A 275 -5.26 -5.20 18.74
CA LEU A 275 -5.87 -4.84 20.03
C LEU A 275 -5.83 -3.33 20.29
N THR A 276 -4.75 -2.63 19.89
CA THR A 276 -4.68 -1.17 19.95
C THR A 276 -5.70 -0.49 19.04
N LEU A 277 -5.89 -0.97 17.80
CA LEU A 277 -6.90 -0.41 16.89
C LEU A 277 -8.33 -0.76 17.27
N ALA A 278 -8.53 -1.88 17.96
CA ALA A 278 -9.84 -2.26 18.46
C ALA A 278 -10.42 -1.21 19.44
N THR A 279 -9.58 -0.49 20.17
CA THR A 279 -10.00 0.60 21.08
C THR A 279 -9.97 2.00 20.46
N ALA A 280 -9.41 2.14 19.24
CA ALA A 280 -9.31 3.42 18.53
C ALA A 280 -10.68 4.05 18.22
N GLY A 281 -10.80 5.38 18.34
CA GLY A 281 -12.03 6.11 17.97
C GLY A 281 -12.03 6.57 16.51
N VAL A 282 -10.85 6.93 16.00
CA VAL A 282 -10.65 7.43 14.64
C VAL A 282 -9.62 6.56 13.90
N VAL A 283 -10.03 6.02 12.76
CA VAL A 283 -9.20 5.16 11.90
C VAL A 283 -8.92 5.87 10.58
N GLY A 284 -7.69 5.85 10.12
CA GLY A 284 -7.34 6.32 8.77
C GLY A 284 -7.22 5.14 7.80
N ILE A 285 -7.80 5.25 6.62
CA ILE A 285 -7.65 4.31 5.51
C ILE A 285 -6.61 4.88 4.56
N LEU A 286 -5.45 4.23 4.47
CA LEU A 286 -4.35 4.60 3.58
C LEU A 286 -4.47 3.84 2.29
N VAL A 287 -4.60 4.55 1.17
CA VAL A 287 -4.61 3.93 -0.17
C VAL A 287 -3.21 4.10 -0.75
N ASN A 288 -2.44 3.02 -0.71
CA ASN A 288 -1.02 3.01 -1.07
C ASN A 288 -0.78 2.82 -2.58
N THR A 289 -1.64 2.05 -3.23
CA THR A 289 -1.58 1.78 -4.66
C THR A 289 -2.99 1.73 -5.23
N LEU A 290 -3.12 2.22 -6.45
CA LEU A 290 -4.37 2.20 -7.23
C LEU A 290 -4.39 1.07 -8.27
N SER A 291 -3.31 0.28 -8.35
CA SER A 291 -3.13 -0.78 -9.35
C SER A 291 -3.70 -2.14 -8.94
N VAL A 292 -4.13 -2.29 -7.67
CA VAL A 292 -4.71 -3.56 -7.19
C VAL A 292 -6.17 -3.61 -7.62
N SER A 293 -6.60 -4.73 -8.19
CA SER A 293 -8.00 -4.93 -8.57
C SER A 293 -8.97 -4.75 -7.40
N ASN A 294 -10.14 -4.18 -7.67
CA ASN A 294 -11.25 -4.02 -6.72
C ASN A 294 -10.97 -3.12 -5.48
N TYR A 295 -9.94 -2.27 -5.53
CA TYR A 295 -9.59 -1.42 -4.39
C TYR A 295 -10.72 -0.47 -3.93
N LEU A 296 -11.53 0.06 -4.87
CA LEU A 296 -12.66 0.95 -4.53
C LEU A 296 -13.71 0.22 -3.69
N GLY A 297 -14.16 -0.94 -4.15
CA GLY A 297 -15.11 -1.77 -3.40
C GLY A 297 -14.59 -2.18 -2.03
N SER A 298 -13.28 -2.43 -1.89
CA SER A 298 -12.66 -2.76 -0.60
C SER A 298 -12.62 -1.55 0.34
N ILE A 299 -12.36 -0.34 -0.17
CA ILE A 299 -12.38 0.90 0.62
C ILE A 299 -13.80 1.18 1.13
N ASP A 300 -14.81 1.04 0.28
CA ASP A 300 -16.19 1.31 0.67
C ASP A 300 -16.72 0.27 1.66
N LEU A 301 -16.35 -1.00 1.49
CA LEU A 301 -16.57 -2.04 2.48
C LEU A 301 -15.90 -1.71 3.83
N LEU A 302 -14.63 -1.32 3.83
CA LEU A 302 -13.91 -0.91 5.06
C LEU A 302 -14.59 0.27 5.74
N ARG A 303 -14.95 1.32 5.00
CA ARG A 303 -15.65 2.50 5.54
C ARG A 303 -16.95 2.10 6.22
N ARG A 304 -17.76 1.25 5.58
CA ARG A 304 -19.03 0.76 6.13
C ARG A 304 -18.81 -0.04 7.41
N ARG A 305 -17.90 -1.01 7.40
CA ARG A 305 -17.59 -1.84 8.59
C ARG A 305 -17.07 -1.00 9.76
N ILE A 306 -16.23 0.00 9.49
CA ILE A 306 -15.72 0.92 10.51
C ILE A 306 -16.86 1.77 11.10
N ALA A 307 -17.77 2.26 10.25
CA ALA A 307 -18.94 3.01 10.69
C ALA A 307 -19.94 2.16 11.49
N GLU A 308 -20.18 0.90 11.09
CA GLU A 308 -21.01 -0.07 11.81
C GLU A 308 -20.48 -0.32 13.24
N ALA A 309 -19.16 -0.33 13.40
CA ALA A 309 -18.51 -0.44 14.71
C ALA A 309 -18.49 0.89 15.51
N GLY A 310 -19.15 1.94 15.03
CA GLY A 310 -19.25 3.24 15.70
C GLY A 310 -17.96 4.07 15.67
N LYS A 311 -17.01 3.74 14.80
CA LYS A 311 -15.73 4.45 14.65
C LYS A 311 -15.80 5.42 13.45
N LYS A 312 -14.95 6.44 13.45
CA LYS A 312 -14.81 7.35 12.30
C LYS A 312 -13.69 6.90 11.38
N SER A 313 -13.90 7.02 10.06
CA SER A 313 -12.88 6.72 9.06
C SER A 313 -12.53 7.95 8.21
N TYR A 314 -11.24 8.17 7.94
CA TYR A 314 -10.75 9.14 6.94
C TYR A 314 -9.93 8.43 5.88
N THR A 315 -10.20 8.65 4.60
CA THR A 315 -9.41 8.06 3.51
C THR A 315 -8.34 9.03 3.04
N VAL A 316 -7.09 8.57 2.99
CA VAL A 316 -5.94 9.34 2.52
C VAL A 316 -5.25 8.52 1.43
N VAL A 317 -5.15 9.10 0.23
CA VAL A 317 -4.36 8.53 -0.85
C VAL A 317 -2.93 9.00 -0.68
N VAL A 318 -2.01 8.05 -0.55
CA VAL A 318 -0.58 8.32 -0.34
C VAL A 318 0.20 7.24 -1.07
N GLY A 319 1.25 7.59 -1.81
CA GLY A 319 2.14 6.57 -2.40
C GLY A 319 2.99 5.88 -1.32
N LYS A 320 4.31 5.87 -1.50
CA LYS A 320 5.24 5.34 -0.48
C LYS A 320 5.03 6.00 0.90
N LEU A 321 4.82 5.16 1.92
CA LEU A 321 4.59 5.60 3.30
C LEU A 321 5.86 6.10 3.96
N ASN A 322 5.72 7.13 4.79
CA ASN A 322 6.79 7.67 5.64
C ASN A 322 6.16 8.18 6.95
N ALA A 323 6.83 7.99 8.08
CA ALA A 323 6.42 8.47 9.39
C ALA A 323 6.04 9.95 9.38
N ALA A 324 6.80 10.80 8.66
CA ALA A 324 6.50 12.23 8.53
C ALA A 324 5.15 12.50 7.84
N LYS A 325 4.77 11.70 6.85
CA LYS A 325 3.48 11.86 6.15
C LYS A 325 2.30 11.55 7.08
N LEU A 326 2.42 10.49 7.88
CA LEU A 326 1.36 10.06 8.79
C LEU A 326 1.28 10.92 10.06
N ALA A 327 2.41 11.47 10.51
CA ALA A 327 2.47 12.34 11.69
C ALA A 327 1.64 13.64 11.53
N ASN A 328 1.36 14.05 10.30
CA ASN A 328 0.52 15.23 10.02
C ASN A 328 -0.94 15.07 10.45
N PHE A 329 -1.40 13.84 10.68
CA PHE A 329 -2.79 13.54 11.07
C PHE A 329 -2.85 13.05 12.52
N ALA A 330 -2.67 13.98 13.45
CA ALA A 330 -2.62 13.68 14.88
C ALA A 330 -3.96 13.17 15.44
N GLU A 331 -5.08 13.46 14.76
CA GLU A 331 -6.43 13.02 15.12
C GLU A 331 -6.66 11.53 14.86
N VAL A 332 -5.81 10.90 14.05
CA VAL A 332 -5.95 9.50 13.67
C VAL A 332 -5.25 8.62 14.70
N ASP A 333 -5.99 7.69 15.30
CA ASP A 333 -5.49 6.80 16.34
C ASP A 333 -4.75 5.58 15.77
N GLY A 334 -5.08 5.18 14.53
CA GLY A 334 -4.47 4.06 13.85
C GLY A 334 -4.82 4.04 12.37
N TRP A 335 -4.03 3.31 11.60
CA TRP A 335 -4.12 3.27 10.14
C TRP A 335 -4.38 1.86 9.63
N VAL A 336 -5.19 1.77 8.57
CA VAL A 336 -5.42 0.55 7.79
C VAL A 336 -4.86 0.79 6.40
N VAL A 337 -3.91 -0.03 5.96
CA VAL A 337 -3.27 0.11 4.64
C VAL A 337 -3.98 -0.76 3.62
N VAL A 338 -4.51 -0.14 2.59
CA VAL A 338 -5.04 -0.77 1.38
C VAL A 338 -3.94 -0.70 0.32
N GLY A 339 -3.35 -1.86 0.01
CA GLY A 339 -2.28 -1.99 -0.97
C GLY A 339 -2.14 -3.43 -1.46
N CYS A 340 -1.02 -3.75 -2.11
CA CYS A 340 -0.76 -5.13 -2.53
C CYS A 340 -0.53 -6.04 -1.32
N TRP A 341 -0.83 -7.33 -1.47
CA TRP A 341 -0.71 -8.30 -0.38
C TRP A 341 0.71 -8.47 0.16
N GLU A 342 1.74 -8.20 -0.66
CA GLU A 342 3.15 -8.43 -0.31
C GLU A 342 3.80 -7.22 0.40
N SER A 343 3.69 -6.02 -0.18
CA SER A 343 4.25 -4.78 0.39
C SER A 343 3.27 -3.99 1.25
N GLY A 344 2.00 -4.41 1.34
CA GLY A 344 0.97 -3.79 2.18
C GLY A 344 1.29 -3.86 3.67
N LEU A 345 2.10 -4.86 4.06
CA LEU A 345 2.54 -5.03 5.42
C LEU A 345 3.58 -3.97 5.81
N VAL A 346 3.18 -3.05 6.69
CA VAL A 346 4.10 -2.09 7.29
C VAL A 346 4.80 -2.70 8.50
N GLU A 347 6.11 -2.86 8.37
CA GLU A 347 7.00 -3.42 9.41
C GLU A 347 7.13 -2.51 10.65
N GLU A 348 7.72 -3.06 11.70
CA GLU A 348 7.76 -2.41 13.01
C GLU A 348 8.80 -1.32 13.13
N ASP A 349 9.95 -1.51 12.48
CA ASP A 349 11.09 -0.61 12.58
C ASP A 349 10.92 0.67 11.76
N ALA A 350 9.78 0.83 11.09
CA ALA A 350 9.50 1.97 10.24
C ALA A 350 9.16 3.27 11.02
N GLY A 351 9.23 3.25 12.36
CA GLY A 351 9.20 4.46 13.20
C GLY A 351 7.86 5.22 13.22
N PHE A 352 6.76 4.54 12.88
CA PHE A 352 5.44 5.18 12.85
C PHE A 352 4.89 5.44 14.26
N PHE A 353 4.42 6.67 14.49
CA PHE A 353 3.83 7.10 15.76
C PHE A 353 2.51 6.39 16.10
N LYS A 354 1.76 6.00 15.06
CA LYS A 354 0.47 5.34 15.17
C LYS A 354 0.54 3.96 14.52
N PRO A 355 -0.10 2.94 15.10
CA PRO A 355 -0.12 1.59 14.55
C PRO A 355 -0.70 1.55 13.15
N VAL A 356 -0.07 0.75 12.29
CA VAL A 356 -0.50 0.52 10.90
C VAL A 356 -0.79 -0.97 10.72
N ILE A 357 -2.03 -1.30 10.34
CA ILE A 357 -2.53 -2.67 10.17
C ILE A 357 -3.03 -2.94 8.74
N THR A 358 -3.20 -4.21 8.40
CA THR A 358 -3.77 -4.63 7.12
C THR A 358 -5.31 -4.66 7.17
N PRO A 359 -6.01 -4.76 6.02
CA PRO A 359 -7.48 -4.83 5.98
C PRO A 359 -8.02 -6.06 6.71
N PHE A 360 -7.37 -7.22 6.55
CA PHE A 360 -7.67 -8.44 7.29
C PHE A 360 -7.57 -8.24 8.82
N GLU A 361 -6.48 -7.61 9.27
CA GLU A 361 -6.28 -7.30 10.68
C GLU A 361 -7.34 -6.32 11.21
N MET A 362 -7.82 -5.41 10.37
CA MET A 362 -8.89 -4.49 10.71
C MET A 362 -10.22 -5.21 10.92
N GLU A 363 -10.56 -6.18 10.06
CA GLU A 363 -11.76 -7.01 10.26
C GLU A 363 -11.72 -7.72 11.61
N VAL A 364 -10.56 -8.25 12.01
CA VAL A 364 -10.37 -8.83 13.34
C VAL A 364 -10.52 -7.77 14.44
N ALA A 365 -9.98 -6.57 14.26
CA ALA A 365 -10.07 -5.47 15.23
C ALA A 365 -11.53 -5.04 15.47
N LEU A 366 -12.36 -5.06 14.42
CA LEU A 366 -13.76 -4.66 14.46
C LEU A 366 -14.71 -5.69 15.11
N LYS A 367 -14.28 -6.94 15.26
CA LYS A 367 -15.07 -7.97 15.96
C LYS A 367 -15.33 -7.59 17.43
N PRO A 368 -16.49 -7.99 18.00
CA PRO A 368 -16.76 -7.82 19.42
C PRO A 368 -15.73 -8.60 20.25
N GLU A 369 -15.45 -8.11 21.46
CA GLU A 369 -14.40 -8.67 22.32
C GLU A 369 -14.57 -10.17 22.60
N SER A 370 -15.81 -10.65 22.72
CA SER A 370 -16.13 -12.07 22.94
C SER A 370 -15.77 -12.98 21.76
N GLU A 371 -15.68 -12.44 20.54
CA GLU A 371 -15.44 -13.19 19.31
C GLU A 371 -14.10 -12.82 18.66
N ARG A 372 -13.36 -11.87 19.24
CA ARG A 372 -12.07 -11.40 18.73
C ARG A 372 -10.97 -12.42 19.00
N VAL A 373 -10.89 -13.39 18.10
CA VAL A 373 -9.84 -14.40 18.08
C VAL A 373 -9.02 -14.23 16.80
N TRP A 374 -7.70 -14.30 16.93
CA TRP A 374 -6.83 -14.41 15.77
C TRP A 374 -7.07 -15.76 15.10
N GLY A 375 -7.57 -15.74 13.87
CA GLY A 375 -7.91 -16.95 13.14
C GLY A 375 -6.69 -17.82 12.81
N LEU A 376 -6.96 -18.96 12.18
CA LEU A 376 -5.91 -19.87 11.69
C LEU A 376 -5.20 -19.36 10.45
N GLU A 377 -5.69 -18.27 9.83
CA GLU A 377 -5.13 -17.70 8.61
C GLU A 377 -4.75 -16.24 8.83
N TRP A 378 -3.68 -15.80 8.16
CA TRP A 378 -3.33 -14.39 8.03
C TRP A 378 -3.18 -14.00 6.56
N TRP A 379 -3.66 -12.81 6.19
CA TRP A 379 -3.52 -12.26 4.86
C TRP A 379 -3.19 -10.76 4.88
N GLY A 380 -2.32 -10.33 3.96
CA GLY A 380 -1.85 -8.95 3.89
C GLY A 380 -2.66 -8.03 2.97
N GLY A 381 -3.34 -8.60 1.97
CA GLY A 381 -4.04 -7.85 0.92
C GLY A 381 -5.56 -7.78 1.10
N ILE A 382 -6.23 -7.30 0.06
CA ILE A 382 -7.69 -7.09 0.01
C ILE A 382 -8.44 -8.21 -0.73
N GLU A 383 -7.73 -9.14 -1.36
CA GLU A 383 -8.29 -10.14 -2.27
C GLU A 383 -9.19 -11.16 -1.57
N LYS A 384 -9.04 -11.30 -0.25
CA LYS A 384 -9.86 -12.19 0.61
C LYS A 384 -11.00 -11.47 1.34
N MET A 385 -11.21 -10.18 1.08
CA MET A 385 -12.31 -9.44 1.69
C MET A 385 -13.65 -9.91 1.10
N ASP A 386 -14.68 -10.01 1.94
CA ASP A 386 -16.01 -10.46 1.53
C ASP A 386 -16.77 -9.33 0.83
N HIS A 387 -16.74 -9.37 -0.51
CA HIS A 387 -17.45 -8.43 -1.37
C HIS A 387 -18.89 -8.84 -1.68
N ASP A 388 -19.33 -10.07 -1.34
CA ASP A 388 -20.68 -10.54 -1.69
C ASP A 388 -21.77 -9.85 -0.85
N ALA A 389 -21.42 -9.29 0.30
CA ALA A 389 -22.28 -8.41 1.08
C ALA A 389 -22.54 -7.03 0.42
N VAL A 390 -21.85 -6.68 -0.68
CA VAL A 390 -21.95 -5.37 -1.34
C VAL A 390 -22.96 -5.39 -2.49
N ARG A 391 -23.08 -6.51 -3.21
CA ARG A 391 -23.97 -6.64 -4.39
C ARG A 391 -25.47 -6.56 -4.10
N GLN A 392 -25.90 -6.73 -2.84
CA GLN A 392 -27.32 -6.60 -2.47
C GLN A 392 -27.75 -5.15 -2.18
N GLU A 393 -26.81 -4.21 -2.01
CA GLU A 393 -27.12 -2.81 -1.65
C GLU A 393 -26.70 -1.79 -2.73
N GLU A 394 -25.86 -2.15 -3.71
CA GLU A 394 -25.46 -1.25 -4.81
C GLU A 394 -26.63 -0.74 -5.68
N GLU A 395 -27.80 -1.41 -5.68
CA GLU A 395 -29.03 -0.88 -6.33
C GLU A 395 -29.59 0.37 -5.62
N LEU A 396 -29.09 0.75 -4.43
CA LEU A 396 -29.62 1.88 -3.64
C LEU A 396 -28.67 3.10 -3.56
N ASP A 397 -27.40 2.99 -3.96
CA ASP A 397 -26.35 3.98 -3.65
C ASP A 397 -25.79 4.77 -4.85
N GLU A 398 -26.28 4.57 -6.09
CA GLU A 398 -25.85 5.36 -7.28
C GLU A 398 -26.03 6.89 -7.11
N ASP A 399 -26.95 7.32 -6.24
CA ASP A 399 -27.24 8.74 -5.95
C ASP A 399 -26.28 9.40 -4.93
N GLU A 400 -25.37 8.66 -4.28
CA GLU A 400 -24.46 9.19 -3.25
C GLU A 400 -23.05 9.59 -3.76
N SER A 401 -22.64 9.15 -4.95
CA SER A 401 -21.29 9.41 -5.51
C SER A 401 -21.17 10.68 -6.38
N ALA A 402 -22.18 11.55 -6.41
CA ALA A 402 -22.15 12.77 -7.21
C ALA A 402 -21.18 13.83 -6.64
N PRO A 403 -20.43 14.56 -7.49
CA PRO A 403 -19.49 15.59 -7.05
C PRO A 403 -20.20 16.76 -6.33
N PRO A 404 -19.51 17.44 -5.39
CA PRO A 404 -20.07 18.59 -4.68
C PRO A 404 -20.47 19.72 -5.64
N GLU A 405 -21.67 20.26 -5.45
CA GLU A 405 -22.22 21.30 -6.32
C GLU A 405 -21.82 22.71 -5.84
N TYR A 406 -21.19 23.48 -6.73
CA TYR A 406 -20.79 24.86 -6.50
C TYR A 406 -21.64 25.80 -7.36
N ASP A 407 -22.08 26.92 -6.78
CA ASP A 407 -22.76 27.98 -7.53
C ASP A 407 -21.72 28.69 -8.39
N LEU A 408 -21.80 28.48 -9.71
CA LEU A 408 -20.87 29.04 -10.70
C LEU A 408 -20.82 30.58 -10.70
N ARG A 409 -21.83 31.26 -10.15
CA ARG A 409 -21.87 32.73 -10.11
C ARG A 409 -21.22 33.30 -8.84
N THR A 410 -21.18 32.54 -7.75
CA THR A 410 -20.68 33.01 -6.45
C THR A 410 -19.46 32.23 -5.94
N GLY A 411 -19.13 31.10 -6.57
CA GLY A 411 -18.06 30.19 -6.15
C GLY A 411 -18.32 29.48 -4.82
N LYS A 412 -19.51 29.66 -4.23
CA LYS A 412 -19.88 29.08 -2.94
C LYS A 412 -20.41 27.67 -3.12
N LEU A 413 -20.03 26.76 -2.22
CA LEU A 413 -20.56 25.42 -2.15
C LEU A 413 -22.05 25.47 -1.80
N VAL A 414 -22.91 24.94 -2.67
CA VAL A 414 -24.37 24.98 -2.51
C VAL A 414 -24.85 23.80 -1.67
N ALA A 415 -24.24 22.63 -1.86
CA ALA A 415 -24.56 21.43 -1.10
C ALA A 415 -23.30 20.58 -0.85
N SER A 416 -22.93 20.42 0.42
CA SER A 416 -22.17 19.26 0.89
C SER A 416 -23.17 18.26 1.46
N ARG A 417 -23.41 17.13 0.79
CA ARG A 417 -24.18 16.04 1.41
C ARG A 417 -23.33 15.41 2.53
N PRO A 418 -23.81 15.35 3.79
CA PRO A 418 -23.09 14.64 4.83
C PRO A 418 -23.21 13.14 4.61
N MET A 419 -22.09 12.40 4.71
CA MET A 419 -22.13 10.95 4.96
C MET A 419 -23.03 10.68 6.17
N ARG A 420 -24.05 9.84 5.95
CA ARG A 420 -25.16 9.41 6.81
C ARG A 420 -25.12 9.78 8.30
N MET A 421 -26.25 10.32 8.78
CA MET A 421 -26.66 10.27 10.19
C MET A 421 -26.81 8.80 10.65
N PRO A 422 -26.45 8.46 11.90
CA PRO A 422 -26.92 7.20 12.49
C PRO A 422 -28.43 7.31 12.70
N ILE A 423 -29.18 6.37 12.12
CA ILE A 423 -30.61 6.20 12.37
C ILE A 423 -30.78 5.95 13.87
N ARG A 424 -31.25 6.96 14.60
CA ARG A 424 -31.85 6.74 15.91
C ARG A 424 -33.15 5.99 15.66
N SER A 425 -33.14 4.70 16.00
CA SER A 425 -34.36 3.91 16.10
C SER A 425 -35.29 4.59 17.11
N ALA A 426 -36.24 5.37 16.60
CA ALA A 426 -37.35 5.90 17.38
C ALA A 426 -38.48 4.89 17.28
N ASN A 427 -38.67 4.10 18.35
CA ASN A 427 -39.87 3.33 18.59
C ASN A 427 -41.10 4.22 18.33
N SER A 428 -41.92 3.87 17.34
CA SER A 428 -43.28 4.39 17.24
C SER A 428 -44.14 3.66 18.27
N GLU A 429 -44.23 4.22 19.48
CA GLU A 429 -45.36 3.91 20.36
C GLU A 429 -46.47 4.93 20.11
N SER A 430 -47.57 4.40 19.61
CA SER A 430 -48.89 5.00 19.57
C SER A 430 -49.27 5.61 20.93
N LYS A 431 -49.76 6.85 20.93
CA LYS A 431 -50.81 7.27 21.86
C LYS A 431 -51.67 8.39 21.30
N THR A 432 -52.96 8.09 21.30
CA THR A 432 -54.13 8.90 21.01
C THR A 432 -54.34 10.02 22.03
N GLY A 433 -54.93 11.13 21.56
CA GLY A 433 -55.86 11.95 22.35
C GLY A 433 -55.53 13.43 22.53
N GLY A 434 -56.28 14.29 21.82
CA GLY A 434 -57.07 15.36 22.45
C GLY A 434 -56.49 16.77 22.62
N ASP A 435 -56.89 17.63 21.69
CA ASP A 435 -57.54 18.95 21.90
C ASP A 435 -56.74 20.25 22.16
N ASN A 436 -56.96 21.18 21.23
CA ASN A 436 -57.10 22.65 21.26
C ASN A 436 -56.10 23.59 21.94
N GLY A 437 -55.64 24.57 21.14
CA GLY A 437 -55.07 25.84 21.61
C GLY A 437 -54.32 26.60 20.51
N GLU A 438 -55.02 27.48 19.80
CA GLU A 438 -54.44 28.53 18.94
C GLU A 438 -53.56 29.47 19.76
N GLU A 439 -52.36 29.84 19.26
CA GLU A 439 -51.94 31.24 19.10
C GLU A 439 -50.55 31.39 18.47
N SER A 440 -50.42 32.50 17.75
CA SER A 440 -49.36 32.96 16.86
C SER A 440 -47.98 33.22 17.50
N SER A 441 -46.89 33.11 16.74
CA SER A 441 -46.17 34.29 16.19
C SER A 441 -44.74 34.01 15.68
N SER A 442 -44.49 34.59 14.50
CA SER A 442 -43.24 35.18 14.02
C SER A 442 -42.07 34.29 13.56
N SER A 443 -42.05 34.13 12.23
CA SER A 443 -40.86 34.04 11.39
C SER A 443 -39.77 35.06 11.75
N LYS A 444 -38.54 34.58 12.01
CA LYS A 444 -37.31 35.38 11.86
C LYS A 444 -36.21 34.56 11.18
N LYS A 445 -35.84 34.98 9.97
CA LYS A 445 -34.52 34.74 9.38
C LYS A 445 -33.44 35.40 10.26
N PRO A 446 -32.22 34.84 10.36
CA PRO A 446 -31.03 35.65 10.61
C PRO A 446 -30.18 35.73 9.35
N GLY A 447 -29.88 36.97 8.96
CA GLY A 447 -28.92 37.31 7.92
C GLY A 447 -27.47 37.16 8.36
N GLU A 448 -26.59 37.35 7.38
CA GLU A 448 -25.13 37.33 7.46
C GLU A 448 -24.52 38.24 8.54
N SER A 449 -23.36 37.80 9.01
CA SER A 449 -22.33 38.49 9.80
C SER A 449 -22.64 38.76 11.27
N ALA A 450 -22.24 37.82 12.13
CA ALA A 450 -21.77 38.14 13.47
C ALA A 450 -20.80 37.06 13.95
N LEU A 451 -19.57 37.46 14.23
CA LEU A 451 -18.59 36.72 15.02
C LEU A 451 -19.24 36.25 16.32
N VAL A 452 -19.49 34.95 16.44
CA VAL A 452 -20.06 34.36 17.66
C VAL A 452 -18.96 34.36 18.72
N LYS A 453 -19.14 35.18 19.77
CA LYS A 453 -18.41 35.02 21.03
C LYS A 453 -18.73 33.62 21.57
N ARG A 454 -17.73 32.74 21.59
CA ARG A 454 -17.88 31.33 21.98
C ARG A 454 -18.14 31.22 23.48
N ALA A 455 -19.19 30.49 23.86
CA ALA A 455 -19.44 30.11 25.24
C ALA A 455 -18.58 28.90 25.65
N MET A 456 -18.01 28.90 26.86
CA MET A 456 -17.36 27.71 27.41
C MET A 456 -18.37 26.55 27.50
N GLY A 457 -18.05 25.41 26.88
CA GLY A 457 -18.83 24.18 26.98
C GLY A 457 -19.46 23.67 25.68
N GLU A 458 -19.32 24.39 24.56
CA GLU A 458 -19.75 23.87 23.26
C GLU A 458 -18.85 22.69 22.86
N VAL A 459 -19.38 21.56 22.36
CA VAL A 459 -18.58 20.44 21.82
C VAL A 459 -18.39 20.65 20.32
N ALA A 460 -17.22 20.32 19.77
CA ALA A 460 -16.97 20.58 18.36
C ALA A 460 -17.88 19.70 17.51
N THR A 461 -18.76 20.31 16.74
CA THR A 461 -19.63 19.61 15.80
C THR A 461 -19.29 20.03 14.38
N ILE A 462 -19.26 19.06 13.47
CA ILE A 462 -19.19 19.31 12.03
C ILE A 462 -20.56 18.94 11.49
N ASN A 463 -21.27 19.89 10.88
CA ASN A 463 -22.63 19.70 10.35
C ASN A 463 -23.61 19.09 11.37
N GLY A 464 -23.52 19.50 12.64
CA GLY A 464 -24.39 19.03 13.73
C GLY A 464 -24.01 17.67 14.35
N VAL A 465 -22.95 17.01 13.87
CA VAL A 465 -22.46 15.74 14.41
C VAL A 465 -21.22 15.96 15.26
N LEU A 466 -21.19 15.36 16.45
CA LEU A 466 -20.05 15.37 17.37
C LEU A 466 -18.79 14.89 16.66
N SER A 467 -17.82 15.80 16.59
CA SER A 467 -16.49 15.76 16.01
C SER A 467 -15.31 15.30 16.85
N PRO A 468 -14.96 14.04 17.17
CA PRO A 468 -13.75 13.76 17.97
C PRO A 468 -12.48 14.36 17.37
N GLY A 469 -12.30 14.27 16.04
CA GLY A 469 -11.18 14.92 15.35
C GLY A 469 -11.28 16.45 15.35
N ALA A 470 -12.50 17.01 15.21
CA ALA A 470 -12.71 18.45 15.29
C ALA A 470 -12.49 19.00 16.71
N GLU A 471 -12.83 18.20 17.71
CA GLU A 471 -12.66 18.49 19.13
C GLU A 471 -11.20 18.38 19.53
N TYR A 472 -10.48 17.38 19.00
CA TYR A 472 -9.02 17.29 19.10
C TYR A 472 -8.35 18.51 18.48
N LEU A 473 -8.67 18.84 17.23
CA LEU A 473 -8.16 20.05 16.57
C LEU A 473 -8.45 21.33 17.37
N ARG A 474 -9.63 21.42 17.97
CA ARG A 474 -10.04 22.57 18.78
C ARG A 474 -9.33 22.65 20.13
N SER A 475 -9.04 21.52 20.77
CA SER A 475 -8.56 21.47 22.16
C SER A 475 -7.06 21.20 22.30
N GLN A 476 -6.46 20.44 21.37
CA GLN A 476 -5.09 19.93 21.45
C GLN A 476 -4.14 20.59 20.45
N ARG A 477 -4.65 21.16 19.35
CA ARG A 477 -3.79 21.81 18.35
C ARG A 477 -3.39 23.22 18.81
N THR A 478 -2.12 23.38 19.16
CA THR A 478 -1.54 24.65 19.60
C THR A 478 -1.29 25.63 18.46
N TRP A 479 -1.09 25.14 17.23
CA TRP A 479 -0.86 25.95 16.03
C TRP A 479 -2.08 25.95 15.10
N GLN A 480 -2.78 27.10 15.01
CA GLN A 480 -4.02 27.25 14.24
C GLN A 480 -3.80 27.82 12.81
N GLY A 481 -2.56 27.82 12.32
CA GLY A 481 -2.16 28.47 11.06
C GLY A 481 -1.40 29.77 11.32
N LEU A 482 -1.04 30.50 10.25
CA LEU A 482 -0.56 31.88 10.40
C LEU A 482 -1.72 32.76 10.86
N GLY A 483 -1.61 33.40 12.01
CA GLY A 483 -2.45 34.53 12.39
C GLY A 483 -3.62 34.20 13.33
N THR A 484 -3.32 33.95 14.61
CA THR A 484 -4.25 34.35 15.71
C THR A 484 -3.70 35.53 16.53
N ASP A 485 -2.51 35.97 16.14
CA ASP A 485 -1.64 37.04 16.63
C ASP A 485 -1.65 38.27 15.71
N TYR A 486 -2.59 38.30 14.74
CA TYR A 486 -2.72 39.39 13.76
C TYR A 486 -2.97 40.77 14.39
N ASP A 487 -3.46 40.82 15.63
CA ASP A 487 -3.72 42.09 16.32
C ASP A 487 -2.48 42.69 17.01
N GLU A 488 -1.38 41.92 17.19
CA GLU A 488 -0.22 42.36 17.99
C GLU A 488 1.11 42.47 17.24
N GLU A 489 1.24 41.95 16.01
CA GLU A 489 2.45 42.15 15.23
C GLU A 489 2.35 43.36 14.30
N SER A 490 3.13 44.40 14.60
CA SER A 490 3.48 45.44 13.64
C SER A 490 4.08 44.75 12.41
N SER A 491 3.31 44.67 11.33
CA SER A 491 3.76 44.09 10.06
C SER A 491 5.17 44.53 9.73
N THR A 492 6.07 43.60 9.46
CA THR A 492 7.39 43.90 8.92
C THR A 492 7.22 44.79 7.69
N VAL A 493 7.96 45.90 7.66
CA VAL A 493 7.89 46.87 6.56
C VAL A 493 8.22 46.14 5.26
N VAL A 494 7.29 46.16 4.31
CA VAL A 494 7.48 45.52 3.00
C VAL A 494 8.60 46.25 2.27
N GLU A 495 9.71 45.55 2.01
CA GLU A 495 10.82 46.05 1.21
C GLU A 495 10.69 45.59 -0.25
N GLU A 496 11.05 46.48 -1.19
CA GLU A 496 11.00 46.19 -2.62
C GLU A 496 12.08 45.15 -2.99
N GLY A 497 11.66 44.06 -3.63
CA GLY A 497 12.53 42.97 -4.04
C GLY A 497 13.49 43.34 -5.18
N ARG A 498 14.55 42.55 -5.36
CA ARG A 498 15.50 42.73 -6.46
C ARG A 498 14.86 42.31 -7.79
N SER A 499 15.02 43.11 -8.83
CA SER A 499 14.53 42.80 -10.18
C SER A 499 15.70 42.77 -11.19
N GLY A 500 15.58 41.98 -12.26
CA GLY A 500 16.63 41.82 -13.28
C GLY A 500 16.81 40.40 -13.80
N VAL A 501 17.80 40.20 -14.69
CA VAL A 501 18.22 38.89 -15.20
C VAL A 501 19.23 38.29 -14.21
N ALA A 502 19.24 36.97 -14.01
CA ALA A 502 20.03 36.25 -12.98
C ALA A 502 21.55 36.56 -12.94
N ARG A 503 22.08 37.25 -13.95
CA ARG A 503 23.48 37.70 -14.02
C ARG A 503 23.73 39.11 -13.43
N GLY A 504 22.69 39.85 -13.03
CA GLY A 504 22.82 41.20 -12.50
C GLY A 504 21.49 41.79 -12.02
N TYR A 505 21.02 41.33 -10.87
CA TYR A 505 19.87 41.93 -10.20
C TYR A 505 20.22 43.30 -9.61
N THR A 506 19.35 44.29 -9.80
CA THR A 506 19.44 45.62 -9.17
C THR A 506 18.27 45.81 -8.19
N VAL A 507 18.47 46.69 -7.21
CA VAL A 507 17.45 47.06 -6.20
C VAL A 507 17.04 48.50 -6.49
N GLY A 508 15.76 48.76 -6.78
CA GLY A 508 15.23 50.11 -7.05
C GLY A 508 15.60 50.71 -8.42
N GLU A 509 15.27 51.99 -8.63
CA GLU A 509 15.40 52.77 -9.87
C GLU A 509 16.86 53.12 -10.26
N ASP A 510 17.83 52.23 -10.09
CA ASP A 510 19.17 52.38 -10.70
C ASP A 510 19.17 51.90 -12.16
N ALA A 511 18.23 52.42 -12.96
CA ALA A 511 18.24 52.31 -14.42
C ALA A 511 18.97 53.52 -15.01
N GLY A 512 20.28 53.63 -14.73
CA GLY A 512 20.99 54.86 -15.06
C GLY A 512 22.51 54.82 -14.96
N ARG A 513 23.18 53.79 -15.48
CA ARG A 513 24.57 53.91 -15.96
C ARG A 513 24.92 52.75 -16.90
N ALA A 514 25.21 53.14 -18.14
CA ALA A 514 25.64 52.29 -19.26
C ALA A 514 26.98 51.60 -19.00
#